data_AF-A0A2K3IV27-F1
#
_entry.id   AF-A0A2K3IV27-F1
#
_cell.length_a   1.000
_cell.length_b   1.000
_cell.length_c   1.000
_cell.angle_alpha   90.00
_cell.angle_beta   90.00
_cell.angle_gamma   90.00
#
_symmetry.space_group_name_H-M   'P 1'
#
loop_
_entity.id
_entity.type
_entity.pdbx_description
1 polymer ?
#
loop_
_entity_poly.entity_id
_entity_poly.type
_entity_poly.pdbx_seq_one_letter_code
_entity_poly.pdbx_strand_id
1 'polypeptide(L)'
;MIKKEKITILKLLGVLLVIIFIASCFSGCINQNSNRIKISGAFALYPMMNIWAEEYQKVHPDIKIEVSAGGAGKGMADAIAGIVNIGMVS
;
A
#
# COMPACT_ATOMS: atom_id res chain seq x y z
N MET A 1 54.94 -2.63 5.19
CA MET A 1 53.72 -3.43 5.36
C MET A 1 52.44 -2.60 5.45
N ILE A 2 52.43 -1.45 6.13
CA ILE A 2 51.25 -0.58 6.39
C ILE A 2 50.51 -0.09 5.11
N LYS A 3 51.20 0.08 3.98
CA LYS A 3 50.59 0.58 2.73
C LYS A 3 49.68 -0.44 2.04
N LYS A 4 49.95 -1.75 2.19
CA LYS A 4 49.13 -2.81 1.59
C LYS A 4 47.80 -3.00 2.32
N GLU A 5 47.80 -2.87 3.63
CA GLU A 5 46.60 -2.96 4.48
C GLU A 5 45.59 -1.85 4.14
N LYS A 6 46.08 -0.61 3.99
CA LYS A 6 45.24 0.53 3.59
C LYS A 6 44.61 0.38 2.20
N ILE A 7 45.31 -0.26 1.25
CA ILE A 7 44.79 -0.54 -0.10
C ILE A 7 43.72 -1.64 -0.06
N THR A 8 43.89 -2.66 0.78
CA THR A 8 42.87 -3.70 0.97
C THR A 8 41.60 -3.13 1.62
N ILE A 9 41.75 -2.28 2.63
CA ILE A 9 40.62 -1.60 3.29
C ILE A 9 39.88 -0.68 2.32
N LEU A 10 40.61 0.07 1.47
CA LEU A 10 39.99 0.96 0.47
C LEU A 10 39.21 0.19 -0.60
N LYS A 11 39.72 -0.97 -1.03
CA LYS A 11 38.99 -1.87 -1.95
C LYS A 11 37.74 -2.46 -1.29
N LEU A 12 37.82 -2.84 -0.02
CA LEU A 12 36.69 -3.39 0.74
C LEU A 12 35.56 -2.35 0.90
N LEU A 13 35.94 -1.09 1.20
CA LEU A 13 35.01 0.05 1.26
C LEU A 13 34.35 0.35 -0.09
N GLY A 14 35.11 0.26 -1.19
CA GLY A 14 34.58 0.43 -2.54
C GLY A 14 33.54 -0.64 -2.91
N VAL A 15 33.79 -1.91 -2.56
CA VAL A 15 32.84 -3.01 -2.80
C VAL A 15 31.57 -2.84 -1.97
N LEU A 16 31.70 -2.42 -0.70
CA LEU A 16 30.56 -2.16 0.17
C LEU A 16 29.65 -1.05 -0.39
N LEU A 17 30.24 0.01 -0.94
CA LEU A 17 29.51 1.14 -1.51
C LEU A 17 28.74 0.75 -2.78
N VAL A 18 29.30 -0.14 -3.60
CA VAL A 18 28.63 -0.69 -4.80
C VAL A 18 27.46 -1.61 -4.43
N ILE A 19 27.59 -2.42 -3.37
CA ILE A 19 26.51 -3.30 -2.89
C ILE A 19 25.31 -2.46 -2.39
N ILE A 20 25.57 -1.37 -1.67
CA ILE A 20 24.53 -0.44 -1.20
C ILE A 20 23.81 0.20 -2.39
N PHE A 21 24.56 0.58 -3.44
CA PHE A 21 23.99 1.20 -4.64
C PHE A 21 23.09 0.23 -5.43
N ILE A 22 23.45 -1.06 -5.50
CA ILE A 22 22.64 -2.10 -6.17
C ILE A 22 21.36 -2.39 -5.38
N ALA A 23 21.42 -2.40 -4.04
CA ALA A 23 20.26 -2.65 -3.19
C ALA A 23 19.17 -1.57 -3.34
N SER A 24 19.55 -0.31 -3.54
CA SER A 24 18.60 0.79 -3.73
C SER A 24 17.80 0.70 -5.04
N CYS A 25 18.26 -0.06 -6.03
CA CYS A 25 17.57 -0.21 -7.32
C CYS A 25 16.39 -1.22 -7.26
N PHE A 26 16.35 -2.10 -6.26
CA PHE A 26 15.30 -3.12 -6.14
C PHE A 26 14.02 -2.64 -5.45
N SER A 27 14.04 -1.49 -4.78
CA SER A 27 12.86 -0.98 -4.06
C SER A 27 11.81 -0.28 -4.94
N GLY A 28 12.07 -0.11 -6.26
CA GLY A 28 11.22 0.69 -7.15
C GLY A 28 10.06 -0.05 -7.86
N CYS A 29 10.04 -1.40 -7.86
CA CYS A 29 9.16 -2.18 -8.74
C CYS A 29 8.04 -2.96 -8.05
N ILE A 30 7.54 -2.49 -6.90
CA ILE A 30 6.33 -3.06 -6.26
C ILE A 30 5.21 -2.01 -6.27
N ASN A 31 4.73 -1.68 -7.47
CA ASN A 31 3.48 -0.93 -7.61
C ASN A 31 2.32 -1.93 -7.62
N GLN A 32 1.95 -2.40 -6.43
CA GLN A 32 0.84 -3.34 -6.20
C GLN A 32 -0.47 -2.58 -5.88
N ASN A 33 -0.74 -1.48 -6.59
CA ASN A 33 -1.85 -0.58 -6.25
C ASN A 33 -3.17 -0.92 -6.97
N SER A 34 -3.22 -2.01 -7.74
CA SER A 34 -4.37 -2.34 -8.59
C SER A 34 -5.52 -3.07 -7.87
N ASN A 35 -5.27 -3.63 -6.68
CA ASN A 35 -6.19 -4.59 -6.09
C ASN A 35 -6.75 -4.12 -4.74
N ARG A 36 -6.99 -2.81 -4.56
CA ARG A 36 -7.64 -2.29 -3.35
C ARG A 36 -8.88 -1.48 -3.69
N ILE A 37 -9.98 -1.77 -2.99
CA ILE A 37 -11.23 -1.02 -3.07
C ILE A 37 -11.47 -0.38 -1.70
N LYS A 38 -11.42 0.95 -1.64
CA LYS A 38 -11.72 1.74 -0.44
C LYS A 38 -13.17 2.20 -0.46
N ILE A 39 -13.85 2.03 0.65
CA ILE A 39 -15.27 2.37 0.82
C ILE A 39 -15.45 3.19 2.09
N SER A 40 -16.21 4.28 2.04
CA SER A 40 -16.60 5.00 3.25
C SER A 40 -18.04 5.50 3.24
N GLY A 41 -18.64 5.75 4.41
CA GLY A 41 -19.86 6.54 4.50
C GLY A 41 -20.90 6.06 5.51
N ALA A 42 -22.15 5.97 5.07
CA ALA A 42 -23.35 5.75 5.88
C ALA A 42 -23.21 4.58 6.89
N PHE A 43 -23.48 4.88 8.16
CA PHE A 43 -23.49 3.87 9.23
C PHE A 43 -24.54 2.78 9.01
N ALA A 44 -25.68 3.14 8.41
CA ALA A 44 -26.76 2.20 8.12
C ALA A 44 -26.34 1.08 7.16
N LEU A 45 -25.46 1.39 6.20
CA LEU A 45 -25.01 0.44 5.17
C LEU A 45 -23.75 -0.33 5.60
N TYR A 46 -23.02 0.16 6.60
CA TYR A 46 -21.76 -0.41 7.07
C TYR A 46 -21.81 -1.94 7.38
N PRO A 47 -22.78 -2.47 8.16
CA PRO A 47 -22.79 -3.90 8.47
C PRO A 47 -23.00 -4.77 7.22
N MET A 48 -23.88 -4.34 6.31
CA MET A 48 -24.13 -5.05 5.05
C MET A 48 -22.90 -5.01 4.13
N MET A 49 -22.24 -3.86 4.01
CA MET A 49 -21.05 -3.69 3.19
C MET A 49 -19.89 -4.57 3.68
N ASN A 50 -19.75 -4.77 4.99
CA ASN A 50 -18.74 -5.67 5.54
C ASN A 50 -19.00 -7.14 5.14
N ILE A 51 -20.26 -7.59 5.16
CA ILE A 51 -20.62 -8.94 4.71
C ILE A 51 -20.30 -9.10 3.22
N TRP A 52 -20.71 -8.13 2.39
CA TRP A 52 -20.39 -8.16 0.96
C TRP A 52 -18.89 -8.14 0.70
N ALA A 53 -18.12 -7.37 1.46
CA ALA A 53 -16.67 -7.32 1.35
C ALA A 53 -16.02 -8.67 1.69
N GLU A 54 -16.53 -9.38 2.70
CA GLU A 54 -16.05 -10.71 3.08
C GLU A 54 -16.38 -11.75 2.00
N GLU A 55 -17.63 -11.80 1.55
CA GLU A 55 -18.08 -12.77 0.53
C GLU A 55 -17.37 -12.55 -0.80
N TYR A 56 -17.17 -11.29 -1.20
CA TYR A 56 -16.45 -10.98 -2.44
C TYR A 56 -14.97 -11.40 -2.35
N GLN A 57 -14.33 -11.21 -1.19
CA GLN A 57 -12.94 -11.63 -0.98
C GLN A 57 -12.77 -13.15 -1.00
N LYS A 58 -13.80 -13.94 -0.66
CA LYS A 58 -13.75 -15.41 -0.77
C LYS A 58 -13.58 -15.87 -2.22
N VAL A 59 -14.22 -15.18 -3.17
CA VAL A 59 -14.15 -15.51 -4.60
C VAL A 59 -13.04 -14.74 -5.34
N HIS A 60 -12.58 -13.61 -4.79
CA HIS A 60 -11.50 -12.77 -5.31
C HIS A 60 -10.45 -12.47 -4.22
N PRO A 61 -9.60 -13.47 -3.87
CA PRO A 61 -8.63 -13.32 -2.77
C PRO A 61 -7.51 -12.33 -3.08
N ASP A 62 -7.34 -11.99 -4.35
CA ASP A 62 -6.36 -11.01 -4.80
C ASP A 62 -6.83 -9.57 -4.56
N ILE A 63 -8.12 -9.32 -4.33
CA ILE A 63 -8.71 -7.99 -4.10
C ILE A 63 -8.90 -7.74 -2.61
N LYS A 64 -8.40 -6.61 -2.10
CA LYS A 64 -8.60 -6.18 -0.71
C LYS A 64 -9.64 -5.08 -0.64
N ILE A 65 -10.68 -5.27 0.17
CA ILE A 65 -11.73 -4.27 0.40
C ILE A 65 -11.58 -3.68 1.80
N GLU A 66 -11.50 -2.35 1.88
CA GLU A 66 -11.36 -1.59 3.13
C GLU A 66 -12.61 -0.71 3.32
N VAL A 67 -13.41 -1.01 4.35
CA VAL A 67 -14.68 -0.31 4.64
C VAL A 67 -14.54 0.56 5.88
N SER A 68 -14.98 1.81 5.81
CA SER A 68 -14.94 2.79 6.91
C SER A 68 -16.30 3.45 7.13
N ALA A 69 -16.79 3.49 8.37
CA ALA A 69 -18.01 4.21 8.71
C ALA A 69 -17.70 5.68 9.08
N GLY A 70 -18.62 6.59 8.73
CA GLY A 70 -18.57 7.99 9.20
C GLY A 70 -19.73 8.86 8.76
N GLY A 71 -20.86 8.26 8.39
CA GLY A 71 -22.08 8.95 7.96
C GLY A 71 -22.11 9.26 6.47
N ALA A 72 -23.32 9.50 5.94
CA ALA A 72 -23.53 9.73 4.51
C ALA A 72 -22.77 10.97 3.99
N GLY A 73 -22.67 12.03 4.81
CA GLY A 73 -21.89 13.22 4.47
C GLY A 73 -20.40 12.94 4.24
N LYS A 74 -19.80 12.08 5.07
CA LYS A 74 -18.42 11.61 4.86
C LYS A 74 -18.29 10.81 3.58
N GLY A 75 -19.22 9.88 3.32
CA GLY A 75 -19.20 9.07 2.09
C GLY A 75 -19.24 9.91 0.83
N MET A 76 -20.13 10.92 0.79
CA MET A 76 -20.20 11.88 -0.31
C MET A 76 -18.92 12.71 -0.45
N ALA A 77 -18.41 13.28 0.65
CA ALA A 77 -17.20 14.10 0.63
C ALA A 77 -15.96 13.31 0.19
N ASP A 78 -15.76 12.10 0.75
CA ASP A 78 -14.64 11.23 0.43
C ASP A 78 -14.67 10.78 -1.04
N ALA A 79 -15.85 10.53 -1.59
CA ALA A 79 -16.03 10.16 -3.00
C ALA A 79 -15.70 11.35 -3.93
N ILE A 80 -16.20 12.54 -3.63
CA ILE A 80 -15.91 13.77 -4.39
C ILE A 80 -14.40 14.08 -4.35
N ALA A 81 -13.76 13.88 -3.21
CA ALA A 81 -12.34 14.11 -3.02
C ALA A 81 -11.43 13.01 -3.63
N GLY A 82 -12.00 11.93 -4.17
CA GLY A 82 -11.25 10.80 -4.73
C GLY A 82 -10.47 9.99 -3.69
N ILE A 83 -10.84 10.09 -2.41
CA ILE A 83 -10.18 9.39 -1.29
C ILE A 83 -10.60 7.92 -1.26
N VAL A 84 -11.84 7.64 -1.65
CA VAL A 84 -12.43 6.31 -1.72
C VAL A 84 -12.91 5.98 -3.13
N ASN A 85 -13.02 4.69 -3.43
CA ASN A 85 -13.61 4.21 -4.68
C ASN A 85 -15.14 4.24 -4.61
N ILE A 86 -15.73 4.04 -3.43
CA ILE A 86 -17.18 4.01 -3.22
C ILE A 86 -17.55 4.82 -1.97
N GLY A 87 -18.45 5.79 -2.15
CA GLY A 87 -19.08 6.55 -1.07
C GLY A 87 -20.49 6.04 -0.77
N MET A 88 -20.76 5.60 0.45
CA MET A 88 -22.05 5.12 0.92
C MET A 88 -22.92 6.29 1.41
N VAL A 89 -24.12 6.44 0.83
CA VAL A 89 -25.14 7.45 1.16
C VAL A 89 -26.49 6.73 1.36
N SER A 90 -27.25 7.11 2.39
CA SER A 90 -28.57 6.54 2.73
C SER A 90 -29.67 7.57 2.63
#